data_AF-A0A2M8RUM6-F1
#
_entry.id   AF-A0A2M8RUM6-F1
#
_cell.length_a   1.000
_cell.length_b   1.000
_cell.length_c   1.000
_cell.angle_alpha   90.00
_cell.angle_beta   90.00
_cell.angle_gamma   90.00
#
_symmetry.space_group_name_H-M   'P 1'
#
loop_
_entity.id
_entity.type
_entity.pdbx_description
1 polymer ?
#
loop_
_entity_poly.entity_id
_entity_poly.type
_entity_poly.pdbx_seq_one_letter_code
_entity_poly.pdbx_strand_id
1 'polypeptide(L)' 'MKYKPLIKKLPDKRGYVGQLQNEKGQILRTTPNFCAEELAISALNKHIRDYNERFKVNIPEVPQVKTF' A
#
# COMPACT_ATOMS: atom_id res chain seq x y z
N MET A 1 -15.54 -8.71 1.39
CA MET A 1 -14.81 -7.91 0.39
C MET A 1 -13.33 -8.15 0.62
N LYS A 2 -12.63 -8.78 -0.34
CA LYS A 2 -11.17 -8.88 -0.28
C LYS A 2 -10.57 -7.54 -0.73
N TYR A 3 -9.52 -7.13 -0.03
CA TYR A 3 -8.74 -5.95 -0.38
C TYR A 3 -7.35 -6.41 -0.78
N LYS A 4 -6.78 -5.76 -1.79
CA LYS A 4 -5.46 -6.07 -2.31
C LYS A 4 -4.59 -4.82 -2.20
N PRO A 5 -3.54 -4.84 -1.38
CA PRO A 5 -2.56 -3.78 -1.40
C PRO A 5 -1.66 -3.92 -2.63
N LEU A 6 -1.21 -2.79 -3.17
CA LEU A 6 -0.38 -2.73 -4.37
C LEU A 6 0.63 -1.59 -4.24
N ILE A 7 1.87 -1.82 -4.65
CA ILE A 7 2.87 -0.77 -4.80
C ILE A 7 3.02 -0.49 -6.28
N LYS A 8 2.86 0.77 -6.67
CA LYS A 8 3.02 1.21 -8.05
C LYS A 8 4.19 2.18 -8.14
N LYS A 9 5.12 1.89 -9.04
CA LYS A 9 6.17 2.83 -9.44
C LYS A 9 5.58 3.89 -10.34
N LEU A 10 5.83 5.15 -10.04
CA LEU A 10 5.37 6.26 -10.87
C LEU A 10 6.26 6.38 -12.12
N PRO A 11 5.67 6.69 -13.29
CA PRO A 11 6.46 7.13 -14.44
C PRO A 11 7.26 8.40 -14.03
N ASP A 12 8.41 8.62 -14.65
CA ASP A 12 9.31 9.77 -14.43
C ASP A 12 10.23 9.74 -13.19
N LYS A 13 10.58 8.55 -12.66
CA LYS A 13 11.48 8.41 -11.46
C LYS A 13 10.99 9.19 -10.22
N ARG A 14 9.70 9.58 -10.20
CA ARG A 14 9.07 10.33 -9.10
C ARG A 14 8.93 9.50 -7.82
N GLY A 15 9.24 8.21 -7.90
CA GLY A 15 9.25 7.28 -6.78
C GLY A 15 8.13 6.26 -6.86
N TYR A 16 7.58 5.92 -5.70
CA TYR A 16 6.65 4.83 -5.46
C TYR A 16 5.41 5.34 -4.73
N VAL A 17 4.25 4.77 -5.05
CA VAL A 17 2.99 5.00 -4.34
C VAL A 17 2.39 3.67 -3.93
N GLY A 18 1.84 3.62 -2.72
CA GLY A 18 1.04 2.50 -2.23
C GLY A 18 -0.43 2.73 -2.53
N GLN A 19 -1.14 1.70 -2.95
CA GLN A 19 -2.55 1.72 -3.28
C GLN A 19 -3.27 0.56 -2.60
N LEU A 20 -4.47 0.82 -2.10
CA LEU A 20 -5.37 -0.22 -1.61
C LEU A 20 -6.53 -0.36 -2.58
N GLN A 21 -6.63 -1.52 -3.22
CA GLN A 21 -7.69 -1.84 -4.19
C GLN A 21 -8.70 -2.82 -3.59
N ASN A 22 -9.95 -2.72 -4.01
CA ASN A 22 -10.95 -3.76 -3.74
C ASN A 22 -10.93 -4.87 -4.81
N GLU A 23 -11.71 -5.94 -4.63
CA GLU A 23 -11.88 -7.03 -5.60
C GLU A 23 -12.33 -6.57 -7.00
N LYS A 24 -12.99 -5.41 -7.10
CA LYS A 24 -13.44 -4.84 -8.37
C LYS A 24 -12.38 -3.95 -9.03
N GLY A 25 -11.16 -3.89 -8.49
CA GLY A 25 -10.06 -3.06 -8.97
C GLY A 25 -10.22 -1.56 -8.67
N GLN A 26 -11.21 -1.17 -7.86
CA GLN A 26 -11.37 0.23 -7.47
C GLN A 26 -10.36 0.60 -6.40
N ILE A 27 -9.70 1.74 -6.58
CA ILE A 27 -8.74 2.30 -5.64
C ILE A 27 -9.54 2.96 -4.51
N LEU A 28 -9.39 2.43 -3.30
CA LEU A 28 -10.03 2.99 -2.10
C LEU A 28 -9.17 4.09 -1.49
N ARG A 29 -7.85 3.88 -1.49
CA ARG A 29 -6.86 4.78 -0.90
C ARG A 29 -5.55 4.69 -1.68
N THR A 30 -4.83 5.81 -1.71
CA THR A 30 -3.48 5.93 -2.26
C THR A 30 -2.61 6.67 -1.26
N THR A 31 -1.40 6.18 -1.00
CA THR A 31 -0.41 6.86 -0.16
C THR A 31 0.34 7.93 -0.96
N PRO A 32 0.97 8.92 -0.30
CA PRO A 32 1.79 9.92 -0.98
C PRO A 32 2.91 9.30 -1.82
N ASN A 33 3.52 10.11 -2.68
CA ASN A 33 4.68 9.71 -3.45
C ASN A 33 5.90 9.64 -2.53
N PHE A 34 6.60 8.51 -2.52
CA PHE A 34 7.84 8.33 -1.77
C PHE A 34 9.01 8.05 -2.71
N CYS A 35 10.18 8.64 -2.45
CA CYS A 35 11.37 8.40 -3.24
C CYS A 35 11.83 6.94 -3.19
N ALA A 36 11.63 6.26 -2.05
CA ALA A 36 12.02 4.87 -1.83
C ALA A 36 10.80 3.94 -1.74
N GLU A 37 10.93 2.74 -2.30
CA GLU A 37 9.89 1.71 -2.28
C GLU A 37 9.56 1.24 -0.86
N GLU A 38 10.58 1.07 -0.02
CA GLU A 38 10.44 0.68 1.39
C GLU A 38 9.60 1.68 2.20
N LEU A 39 9.75 2.98 1.92
CA LEU A 39 8.96 4.01 2.57
C LEU A 39 7.50 3.95 2.13
N ALA A 40 7.24 3.72 0.84
CA ALA A 40 5.88 3.52 0.33
C ALA A 40 5.21 2.27 0.92
N ILE A 41 5.96 1.16 1.05
CA ILE A 41 5.48 -0.08 1.68
C ILE A 41 5.18 0.13 3.15
N SER A 42 6.10 0.76 3.89
CA SER A 42 5.93 1.01 5.32
C SER A 42 4.72 1.93 5.59
N ALA A 43 4.55 2.97 4.77
CA ALA A 43 3.38 3.85 4.85
C ALA A 43 2.07 3.11 4.54
N LEU A 44 2.06 2.25 3.52
CA LEU A 44 0.88 1.47 3.16
C LEU A 44 0.53 0.43 4.23
N ASN A 45 1.51 -0.28 4.78
CA ASN A 45 1.31 -1.27 5.85
C ASN A 45 0.79 -0.62 7.14
N LYS A 46 1.31 0.56 7.51
CA LYS A 46 0.74 1.32 8.62
C LYS A 46 -0.75 1.59 8.40
N HIS A 47 -1.12 2.02 7.19
CA HIS A 47 -2.52 2.28 6.87
C HIS A 47 -3.39 1.02 6.90
N ILE A 48 -2.86 -0.10 6.42
CA ILE A 48 -3.53 -1.41 6.47
C ILE A 48 -3.80 -1.83 7.92
N ARG A 49 -2.82 -1.68 8.82
CA ARG A 49 -3.00 -1.96 10.26
C ARG A 49 -4.11 -1.10 10.87
N ASP A 50 -4.04 0.21 10.67
CA ASP A 50 -5.06 1.14 11.18
C ASP A 50 -6.47 0.78 10.67
N TYR A 51 -6.57 0.37 9.40
CA TYR A 51 -7.83 -0.04 8.79
C TYR A 51 -8.34 -1.38 9.33
N ASN A 52 -7.47 -2.36 9.47
CA ASN A 52 -7.77 -3.67 10.06
C ASN A 52 -8.27 -3.52 11.50
N GLU A 53 -7.61 -2.68 12.31
CA GLU A 53 -8.01 -2.42 13.70
C GLU A 53 -9.37 -1.72 13.79
N ARG A 54 -9.59 -0.69 12.96
CA ARG A 54 -10.78 0.16 13.01
C ARG A 54 -12.03 -0.51 12.44
N PHE A 55 -11.89 -1.28 11.36
CA PHE A 55 -13.01 -1.92 10.67
C PHE A 55 -13.11 -3.43 10.93
N LYS A 56 -12.23 -3.99 11.77
CA LYS A 56 -12.15 -5.43 12.08
C LYS A 56 -12.09 -6.30 10.82
N VAL A 57 -11.31 -5.84 9.83
CA VAL A 57 -11.04 -6.56 8.60
C VAL A 57 -9.63 -7.17 8.62
N ASN A 58 -9.36 -8.13 7.73
CA ASN A 58 -8.07 -8.78 7.62
C ASN A 58 -7.49 -8.57 6.22
N ILE A 59 -6.95 -7.38 5.99
CA ILE A 59 -6.22 -7.04 4.77
C ILE A 59 -4.76 -7.49 4.95
N PRO A 60 -4.19 -8.28 4.01
CA PRO A 60 -2.80 -8.71 4.10
C PRO A 60 -1.86 -7.52 3.94
N GLU A 61 -0.72 -7.54 4.64
CA GLU A 61 0.36 -6.55 4.48
C GLU A 61 1.17 -6.81 3.21
N VAL A 62 1.82 -5.75 2.70
CA VAL A 62 2.79 -5.87 1.61
C VAL A 62 4.15 -6.32 2.18
N PRO A 63 4.80 -7.34 1.59
CA PRO A 63 6.14 -7.75 1.99
C PRO A 63 7.13 -6.57 1.90
N GLN A 64 7.96 -6.41 2.93
CA GLN A 64 9.07 -5.45 2.89
C GLN A 64 10.10 -5.91 1.85
N VAL A 65 10.59 -4.99 1.03
CA VAL A 65 11.78 -5.24 0.20
C VAL A 65 12.97 -5.42 1.14
N LYS A 66 13.76 -6.48 0.95
CA LYS A 66 14.98 -6.67 1.73
C LYS A 66 16.01 -5.65 1.25
N THR A 67 16.35 -4.70 2.11
CA THR A 67 17.50 -3.81 1.95
C THR A 67 18.76 -4.69 1.95
N PHE A 68 19.51 -4.69 0.85
CA PHE A 68 20.84 -5.30 0.76
C PHE A 68 21.92 -4.23 0.99
#